data_AF-A0A0E2E594-F1
#
_entry.id   AF-A0A0E2E594-F1
#
_cell.length_a   1.000
_cell.length_b   1.000
_cell.length_c   1.000
_cell.angle_alpha   90.00
_cell.angle_beta   90.00
_cell.angle_gamma   90.00
#
_symmetry.space_group_name_H-M   'P 1'
#
loop_
_entity.id
_entity.type
_entity.pdbx_description
1 polymer ?
#
loop_
_entity_poly.entity_id
_entity_poly.type
_entity_poly.pdbx_seq_one_letter_code
_entity_poly.pdbx_strand_id
1 'polypeptide(L)'
;MTIKEIITEINKIEIDIADFISSYRSEQLVSNYDDWNYKDVIAHLLEWIMFSKNKLNAIVHNQDFQEISNIDIFNKQNYIKNKNKHITELQKKLIFELNEYKNIVLLYTEADLQRKDLPTGFSFELWRYMIMDTIIHPVMHLLYYLIKIMKYFIVMQKEILRCILFMNILKIVKNLLRI
;
A
#
# COMPACT_ATOMS: atom_id res chain seq x y z
N MET A 1 17.67 -5.33 -0.06
CA MET A 1 16.65 -5.95 -0.92
C MET A 1 17.11 -5.76 -2.35
N THR A 2 17.15 -6.82 -3.13
CA THR A 2 17.51 -6.83 -4.56
C THR A 2 16.27 -6.65 -5.43
N ILE A 3 16.46 -6.34 -6.71
CA ILE A 3 15.38 -6.26 -7.71
C ILE A 3 14.57 -7.56 -7.74
N LYS A 4 15.26 -8.71 -7.72
CA LYS A 4 14.63 -10.04 -7.73
C LYS A 4 13.78 -10.27 -6.49
N GLU A 5 14.25 -9.84 -5.32
CA GLU A 5 13.49 -9.96 -4.07
C GLU A 5 12.24 -9.08 -4.11
N ILE A 6 12.35 -7.82 -4.57
CA ILE A 6 11.20 -6.91 -4.71
C ILE A 6 10.13 -7.54 -5.62
N ILE A 7 10.52 -8.01 -6.81
CA ILE A 7 9.60 -8.65 -7.76
C ILE A 7 8.95 -9.90 -7.15
N THR A 8 9.72 -10.68 -6.40
CA THR A 8 9.22 -11.89 -5.72
C THR A 8 8.15 -11.54 -4.69
N GLU A 9 8.38 -10.50 -3.88
CA GLU A 9 7.40 -10.04 -2.90
C GLU A 9 6.15 -9.43 -3.56
N ILE A 10 6.31 -8.71 -4.69
CA ILE A 10 5.16 -8.24 -5.49
C ILE A 10 4.35 -9.42 -6.04
N ASN A 11 4.98 -10.50 -6.48
CA ASN A 11 4.24 -11.67 -6.96
C ASN A 11 3.46 -12.36 -5.81
N LYS A 12 4.01 -12.38 -4.59
CA LYS A 12 3.30 -12.91 -3.42
C LYS A 12 2.07 -12.07 -3.09
N ILE A 13 2.20 -10.74 -3.06
CA ILE A 13 1.07 -9.88 -2.74
C ILE A 13 -0.03 -9.92 -3.81
N GLU A 14 0.33 -10.15 -5.08
CA GLU A 14 -0.63 -10.38 -6.17
C GLU A 14 -1.52 -11.61 -5.89
N ILE A 15 -0.91 -12.70 -5.40
CA ILE A 15 -1.61 -13.92 -5.00
C ILE A 15 -2.48 -13.64 -3.77
N ASP A 16 -1.94 -13.01 -2.73
CA ASP A 16 -2.68 -12.71 -1.49
C ASP A 16 -3.92 -11.83 -1.78
N ILE A 17 -3.80 -10.85 -2.67
CA ILE A 17 -4.92 -10.01 -3.11
C ILE A 17 -5.96 -10.84 -3.87
N ALA A 18 -5.53 -11.76 -4.75
CA ALA A 18 -6.45 -12.62 -5.49
C ALA A 18 -7.23 -13.55 -4.55
N ASP A 19 -6.55 -14.14 -3.57
CA ASP A 19 -7.15 -15.01 -2.55
C ASP A 19 -8.11 -14.24 -1.65
N PHE A 20 -7.75 -13.01 -1.27
CA PHE A 20 -8.63 -12.10 -0.54
C PHE A 20 -9.91 -11.80 -1.33
N ILE A 21 -9.80 -11.41 -2.60
CA ILE A 21 -10.96 -11.15 -3.46
C ILE A 21 -11.85 -12.39 -3.59
N SER A 22 -11.25 -13.57 -3.73
CA SER A 22 -11.97 -14.84 -3.82
C SER A 22 -12.77 -15.12 -2.55
N SER A 23 -12.14 -14.92 -1.39
CA SER A 23 -12.71 -15.19 -0.07
C SER A 23 -13.94 -14.35 0.27
N TYR A 24 -14.03 -13.13 -0.29
CA TYR A 24 -15.10 -12.17 0.03
C TYR A 24 -16.07 -11.92 -1.13
N ARG A 25 -15.98 -12.67 -2.23
CA ARG A 25 -16.80 -12.44 -3.44
C ARG A 25 -18.31 -12.48 -3.21
N SER A 26 -18.76 -13.23 -2.20
CA SER A 26 -20.18 -13.38 -1.85
C SER A 26 -20.67 -12.37 -0.80
N GLU A 27 -19.81 -11.49 -0.29
CA GLU A 27 -20.19 -10.51 0.72
C GLU A 27 -21.19 -9.49 0.17
N GLN A 28 -22.18 -9.12 0.98
CA GLN A 28 -23.11 -8.07 0.61
C GLN A 28 -22.40 -6.71 0.62
N LEU A 29 -22.35 -6.07 -0.56
CA LEU A 29 -21.66 -4.81 -0.74
C LEU A 29 -22.53 -3.63 -0.29
N VAL A 30 -22.38 -3.21 0.96
CA VAL A 30 -22.73 -1.86 1.39
C VAL A 30 -21.44 -1.04 1.41
N SER A 31 -21.37 0.02 0.61
CA SER A 31 -20.17 0.85 0.47
C SER A 31 -20.41 2.21 1.10
N ASN A 32 -19.51 2.60 2.01
CA ASN A 32 -19.43 3.95 2.58
C ASN A 32 -17.96 4.37 2.61
N TYR A 33 -17.66 5.66 2.40
CA TYR A 33 -16.28 6.16 2.45
C TYR A 33 -15.65 5.96 3.84
N ASP A 34 -16.43 6.09 4.90
CA ASP A 34 -15.93 5.91 6.27
C ASP A 34 -15.95 4.43 6.71
N ASP A 35 -16.53 3.54 5.90
CA ASP A 35 -16.63 2.12 6.21
C ASP A 35 -16.51 1.24 4.96
N TRP A 36 -15.26 0.98 4.55
CA TRP A 36 -14.96 0.23 3.32
C TRP A 36 -15.33 -1.25 3.42
N ASN A 37 -15.98 -1.76 2.39
CA ASN A 37 -16.04 -3.21 2.12
C ASN A 37 -14.75 -3.67 1.39
N TYR A 38 -14.63 -4.97 1.16
CA TYR A 38 -13.43 -5.54 0.53
C TYR A 38 -13.15 -4.95 -0.87
N LYS A 39 -14.20 -4.62 -1.65
CA LYS A 39 -14.05 -4.03 -2.98
C LYS A 39 -13.48 -2.61 -2.90
N ASP A 40 -13.93 -1.83 -1.93
CA ASP A 40 -13.42 -0.48 -1.69
C ASP A 40 -11.94 -0.52 -1.27
N VAL A 41 -11.54 -1.51 -0.46
CA VAL A 41 -10.13 -1.78 -0.13
C VAL A 41 -9.33 -2.06 -1.40
N ILE A 42 -9.79 -2.94 -2.28
CA ILE A 42 -9.08 -3.24 -3.54
C ILE A 42 -8.96 -2.00 -4.44
N ALA A 43 -10.02 -1.19 -4.54
CA ALA A 43 -9.98 0.05 -5.29
C ALA A 43 -8.98 1.06 -4.71
N HIS A 44 -8.89 1.16 -3.39
CA HIS A 44 -7.92 2.01 -2.71
C HIS A 44 -6.48 1.57 -3.00
N LEU A 45 -6.19 0.28 -2.85
CA LEU A 45 -4.86 -0.27 -3.15
C LEU A 45 -4.46 -0.05 -4.61
N LEU A 46 -5.39 -0.26 -5.55
CA LEU A 46 -5.15 -0.01 -6.97
C LEU A 46 -4.65 1.42 -7.22
N GLU A 47 -5.31 2.44 -6.68
CA GLU A 47 -4.97 3.83 -6.97
C GLU A 47 -3.64 4.24 -6.34
N TRP A 48 -3.28 3.70 -5.17
CA TRP A 48 -1.96 3.92 -4.56
C TRP A 48 -0.83 3.21 -5.31
N ILE A 49 -1.05 1.98 -5.76
CA ILE A 49 -0.10 1.27 -6.62
C ILE A 49 0.12 2.05 -7.92
N MET A 50 -0.95 2.52 -8.56
CA MET A 50 -0.86 3.34 -9.78
C MET A 50 -0.09 4.64 -9.55
N PHE A 51 -0.39 5.35 -8.47
CA PHE A 51 0.32 6.59 -8.11
C PHE A 51 1.81 6.34 -7.92
N SER A 52 2.15 5.34 -7.10
CA SER A 52 3.53 5.01 -6.75
C SER A 52 4.32 4.51 -7.96
N LYS A 53 3.68 3.70 -8.81
CA LYS A 53 4.21 3.27 -10.12
C LYS A 53 4.57 4.48 -10.99
N ASN A 54 3.62 5.39 -11.19
CA ASN A 54 3.80 6.53 -12.07
C ASN A 54 4.91 7.46 -11.55
N LYS A 55 5.02 7.62 -10.23
CA LYS A 55 6.11 8.36 -9.59
C LYS A 55 7.46 7.72 -9.88
N LEU A 56 7.60 6.41 -9.68
CA LEU A 56 8.82 5.68 -9.99
C LEU A 56 9.18 5.77 -11.47
N ASN A 57 8.19 5.73 -12.36
CA ASN A 57 8.43 5.90 -13.79
C ASN A 57 8.96 7.30 -14.11
N ALA A 58 8.39 8.34 -13.50
CA ALA A 58 8.86 9.70 -13.69
C ALA A 58 10.30 9.89 -13.17
N ILE A 59 10.60 9.34 -11.99
CA ILE A 59 11.94 9.40 -11.38
C ILE A 59 13.01 8.80 -12.30
N VAL A 60 12.79 7.57 -12.80
CA VAL A 60 13.81 6.89 -13.63
C VAL A 60 14.03 7.57 -14.98
N HIS A 61 13.02 8.28 -15.49
CA HIS A 61 13.12 9.06 -16.73
C HIS A 61 13.46 10.53 -16.50
N ASN A 62 13.72 10.94 -15.25
CA ASN A 62 13.99 12.32 -14.86
C ASN A 62 12.90 13.31 -15.36
N GLN A 63 11.64 12.92 -15.18
CA GLN A 63 10.46 13.69 -15.56
C GLN A 63 9.80 14.30 -14.32
N ASP A 64 9.12 15.43 -14.52
CA ASP A 64 8.29 16.04 -13.49
C ASP A 64 7.12 15.11 -13.12
N PHE A 65 6.78 15.10 -11.84
CA PHE A 65 5.66 14.35 -11.31
C PHE A 65 4.85 15.19 -10.34
N GLN A 66 3.53 15.18 -10.48
CA GLN A 66 2.64 15.93 -9.61
C GLN A 66 2.39 15.16 -8.30
N GLU A 67 2.88 15.71 -7.19
CA GLU A 67 2.65 15.16 -5.86
C GLU A 67 1.21 15.32 -5.38
N ILE A 68 0.81 14.44 -4.46
CA ILE A 68 -0.44 14.57 -3.72
C ILE A 68 -0.26 15.66 -2.66
N SER A 69 -1.01 16.76 -2.79
CA SER A 69 -1.00 17.85 -1.82
C SER A 69 -1.88 17.56 -0.59
N ASN A 70 -2.92 16.73 -0.74
CA ASN A 70 -3.83 16.36 0.34
C ASN A 70 -4.32 14.91 0.15
N ILE A 71 -3.89 14.05 1.07
CA ILE A 71 -4.15 12.61 1.05
C ILE A 71 -5.66 12.30 1.22
N ASP A 72 -6.36 13.04 2.06
CA ASP A 72 -7.80 12.81 2.31
C ASP A 72 -8.63 13.13 1.08
N ILE A 73 -8.32 14.25 0.40
CA ILE A 73 -8.97 14.63 -0.85
C ILE A 73 -8.68 13.57 -1.93
N PHE A 74 -7.42 13.14 -2.07
CA PHE A 74 -7.03 12.10 -3.01
C PHE A 74 -7.82 10.80 -2.79
N ASN A 75 -7.83 10.30 -1.55
CA ASN A 75 -8.55 9.08 -1.18
C ASN A 75 -10.06 9.21 -1.45
N LYS A 76 -10.67 10.35 -1.11
CA LYS A 76 -12.11 10.58 -1.33
C LYS A 76 -12.47 10.63 -2.80
N GLN A 77 -11.64 11.29 -3.62
CA GLN A 77 -11.83 11.32 -5.08
C GLN A 77 -11.71 9.92 -5.68
N ASN A 78 -10.73 9.15 -5.25
CA ASN A 78 -10.52 7.76 -5.70
C ASN A 78 -11.66 6.84 -5.28
N TYR A 79 -12.21 7.01 -4.08
CA TYR A 79 -13.42 6.31 -3.67
C TYR A 79 -14.59 6.63 -4.61
N ILE A 80 -14.88 7.91 -4.87
CA ILE A 80 -16.00 8.32 -5.75
C ILE A 80 -15.81 7.77 -7.17
N LYS A 81 -14.57 7.80 -7.69
CA LYS A 81 -14.19 7.26 -9.01
C LYS A 81 -14.45 5.76 -9.14
N ASN A 82 -14.28 5.00 -8.06
CA ASN A 82 -14.26 3.54 -8.11
C ASN A 82 -15.47 2.85 -7.45
N LYS A 83 -16.28 3.56 -6.64
CA LYS A 83 -17.39 2.97 -5.84
C LYS A 83 -18.38 2.12 -6.65
N ASN A 84 -18.59 2.44 -7.92
CA ASN A 84 -19.53 1.74 -8.81
C ASN A 84 -18.86 0.69 -9.72
N LYS A 85 -17.53 0.60 -9.72
CA LYS A 85 -16.84 -0.40 -10.54
C LYS A 85 -17.08 -1.80 -10.01
N HIS A 86 -17.05 -2.76 -10.93
CA HIS A 86 -17.18 -4.17 -10.60
C HIS A 86 -15.83 -4.73 -10.13
N ILE A 87 -15.85 -5.67 -9.19
CA ILE A 87 -14.62 -6.24 -8.61
C ILE A 87 -13.72 -6.89 -9.66
N THR A 88 -14.29 -7.55 -10.68
CA THR A 88 -13.50 -8.16 -11.76
C THR A 88 -12.80 -7.13 -12.65
N GLU A 89 -13.35 -5.92 -12.80
CA GLU A 89 -12.68 -4.82 -13.50
C GLU A 89 -11.50 -4.31 -12.67
N LEU A 90 -11.72 -4.11 -11.37
CA LEU A 90 -10.68 -3.65 -10.44
C LEU A 90 -9.52 -4.66 -10.36
N GLN A 91 -9.83 -5.95 -10.26
CA GLN A 91 -8.83 -7.01 -10.20
C GLN A 91 -7.96 -7.05 -11.46
N LYS A 92 -8.59 -7.00 -12.66
CA LYS A 92 -7.84 -6.97 -13.93
C LYS A 92 -6.91 -5.77 -14.01
N LYS A 93 -7.39 -4.59 -13.61
CA LYS A 93 -6.57 -3.37 -13.57
C LYS A 93 -5.42 -3.50 -12.57
N LEU A 94 -5.67 -4.01 -11.37
CA LEU A 94 -4.64 -4.19 -10.36
C LEU A 94 -3.52 -5.12 -10.83
N ILE A 95 -3.85 -6.26 -11.44
CA ILE A 95 -2.85 -7.18 -12.01
C ILE A 95 -2.03 -6.50 -13.10
N PHE A 96 -2.69 -5.75 -14.00
CA PHE A 96 -2.01 -4.99 -15.04
C PHE A 96 -1.03 -3.97 -14.42
N GLU A 97 -1.48 -3.18 -13.45
CA GLU A 97 -0.67 -2.14 -12.81
C GLU A 97 0.49 -2.71 -11.99
N LEU A 98 0.32 -3.87 -11.33
CA LEU A 98 1.42 -4.58 -10.67
C LEU A 98 2.47 -5.09 -11.67
N ASN A 99 2.05 -5.58 -12.84
CA ASN A 99 2.99 -5.98 -13.89
C ASN A 99 3.77 -4.78 -14.43
N GLU A 100 3.10 -3.65 -14.66
CA GLU A 100 3.78 -2.41 -15.05
C GLU A 100 4.72 -1.90 -13.96
N TYR A 101 4.35 -2.03 -12.68
CA TYR A 101 5.23 -1.72 -11.57
C TYR A 101 6.49 -2.58 -11.59
N LYS A 102 6.36 -3.90 -11.78
CA LYS A 102 7.51 -4.83 -11.91
C LYS A 102 8.40 -4.41 -13.09
N ASN A 103 7.82 -4.02 -14.22
CA ASN A 103 8.57 -3.51 -15.38
C ASN A 103 9.37 -2.25 -15.04
N ILE A 104 8.80 -1.32 -14.26
CA ILE A 104 9.50 -0.10 -13.82
C ILE A 104 10.62 -0.42 -12.83
N VAL A 105 10.41 -1.36 -11.90
CA VAL A 105 11.46 -1.79 -10.96
C VAL A 105 12.69 -2.31 -11.71
N LEU A 106 12.50 -3.01 -12.83
CA LEU A 106 13.60 -3.50 -13.68
C LEU A 106 14.43 -2.40 -14.36
N LEU A 107 13.94 -1.16 -14.40
CA LEU A 107 14.68 -0.03 -14.99
C LEU A 107 15.72 0.55 -14.03
N TYR A 108 15.62 0.24 -12.73
CA TYR A 108 16.57 0.69 -11.71
C TYR A 108 17.74 -0.27 -11.57
N THR A 109 18.89 0.25 -11.12
CA THR A 109 20.04 -0.58 -10.74
C THR A 109 19.98 -0.96 -9.26
N GLU A 110 20.73 -1.99 -8.86
CA GLU A 110 20.90 -2.36 -7.44
C GLU A 110 21.50 -1.21 -6.60
N ALA A 111 22.33 -0.37 -7.22
CA ALA A 111 22.87 0.83 -6.57
C ALA A 111 21.76 1.88 -6.34
N ASP A 112 20.86 2.07 -7.31
CA ASP A 112 19.72 2.98 -7.16
C ASP A 112 18.80 2.58 -6.02
N LEU A 113 18.64 1.27 -5.78
CA LEU A 113 17.82 0.77 -4.67
C LEU A 113 18.28 1.31 -3.31
N GLN A 114 19.59 1.56 -3.13
CA GLN A 114 20.16 2.07 -1.87
C GLN A 114 20.13 3.59 -1.75
N ARG A 115 19.77 4.30 -2.83
CA ARG A 115 19.72 5.77 -2.84
C ARG A 115 18.61 6.29 -1.93
N LYS A 116 18.89 7.44 -1.31
CA LYS A 116 17.99 8.16 -0.38
C LYS A 116 17.69 9.59 -0.84
N ASP A 117 18.35 10.01 -1.93
CA ASP A 117 18.33 11.35 -2.51
C ASP A 117 17.32 11.48 -3.66
N LEU A 118 16.67 10.37 -4.04
CA LEU A 118 15.62 10.38 -5.06
C LEU A 118 14.35 11.08 -4.53
N PRO A 119 13.60 11.80 -5.38
CA PRO A 119 12.45 12.60 -4.96
C PRO A 119 11.21 11.73 -4.72
N THR A 120 11.32 10.78 -3.80
CA THR A 120 10.22 9.89 -3.38
C THR A 120 9.30 10.56 -2.36
N GLY A 121 9.73 11.67 -1.75
CA GLY A 121 9.08 12.29 -0.60
C GLY A 121 9.47 11.66 0.75
N PHE A 122 10.37 10.68 0.74
CA PHE A 122 10.86 9.99 1.94
C PHE A 122 12.38 10.04 2.05
N SER A 123 12.89 10.02 3.27
CA SER A 123 14.33 10.10 3.57
C SER A 123 15.00 8.72 3.73
N PHE A 124 14.45 7.68 3.12
CA PHE A 124 14.91 6.29 3.24
C PHE A 124 15.24 5.69 1.88
N GLU A 125 15.80 4.47 1.87
CA GLU A 125 16.24 3.80 0.65
C GLU A 125 15.09 3.59 -0.36
N LEU A 126 15.35 3.76 -1.66
CA LEU A 126 14.36 3.59 -2.73
C LEU A 126 13.63 2.23 -2.66
N TRP A 127 14.32 1.14 -2.34
CA TRP A 127 13.67 -0.17 -2.22
C TRP A 127 12.56 -0.18 -1.15
N ARG A 128 12.71 0.60 -0.07
CA ARG A 128 11.69 0.72 0.98
C ARG A 128 10.45 1.43 0.45
N TYR A 129 10.64 2.44 -0.39
CA TYR A 129 9.54 3.12 -1.08
C TYR A 129 8.81 2.12 -1.99
N MET A 130 9.56 1.34 -2.78
CA MET A 130 8.98 0.38 -3.72
C MET A 130 8.08 -0.65 -3.05
N ILE A 131 8.46 -1.15 -1.87
CA ILE A 131 7.67 -2.14 -1.13
C ILE A 131 6.56 -1.52 -0.27
N MET A 132 6.61 -0.22 0.01
CA MET A 132 5.64 0.45 0.86
C MET A 132 4.24 0.34 0.27
N ASP A 133 4.06 0.77 -0.98
CA ASP A 133 2.74 0.79 -1.63
C ASP A 133 2.35 -0.54 -2.27
N THR A 134 3.33 -1.39 -2.60
CA THR A 134 3.07 -2.69 -3.25
C THR A 134 2.91 -3.83 -2.26
N ILE A 135 3.46 -3.76 -1.06
CA ILE A 135 3.46 -4.88 -0.09
C ILE A 135 2.92 -4.44 1.27
N ILE A 136 3.61 -3.50 1.94
CA ILE A 136 3.28 -3.14 3.33
C ILE A 136 1.87 -2.56 3.43
N HIS A 137 1.53 -1.63 2.54
CA HIS A 137 0.24 -0.98 2.49
C HIS A 137 -0.91 -1.98 2.18
N PRO A 138 -0.82 -2.82 1.13
CA PRO A 138 -1.74 -3.93 0.93
C PRO A 138 -1.90 -4.84 2.15
N VAL A 139 -0.81 -5.39 2.70
CA VAL A 139 -0.87 -6.30 3.86
C VAL A 139 -1.60 -5.65 5.03
N MET A 140 -1.31 -4.38 5.33
CA MET A 140 -1.99 -3.66 6.41
C MET A 140 -3.49 -3.52 6.17
N HIS A 141 -3.92 -3.19 4.95
CA HIS A 141 -5.34 -3.05 4.63
C HIS A 141 -6.08 -4.37 4.61
N LEU A 142 -5.48 -5.42 4.05
CA LEU A 142 -6.07 -6.77 4.09
C LEU A 142 -6.23 -7.23 5.53
N LEU A 143 -5.18 -7.10 6.35
CA LEU A 143 -5.22 -7.45 7.77
C LEU A 143 -6.27 -6.63 8.54
N TYR A 144 -6.31 -5.31 8.32
CA TYR A 144 -7.31 -4.45 8.94
C TYR A 144 -8.73 -4.90 8.61
N TYR A 145 -8.98 -5.24 7.34
CA TYR A 145 -10.27 -5.75 6.90
C TYR A 145 -10.65 -7.05 7.62
N LEU A 146 -9.73 -8.01 7.70
CA LEU A 146 -9.94 -9.27 8.43
C LEU A 146 -10.32 -9.02 9.90
N ILE A 147 -9.60 -8.12 10.57
CA ILE A 147 -9.87 -7.76 11.96
C ILE A 147 -11.25 -7.09 12.10
N LYS A 148 -11.61 -6.21 11.16
CA LYS A 148 -12.91 -5.52 11.11
C LYS A 148 -14.05 -6.53 11.04
N ILE A 149 -14.01 -7.46 10.09
CA ILE A 149 -15.12 -8.40 9.85
C ILE A 149 -15.24 -9.49 10.92
N MET A 150 -14.14 -9.92 11.54
CA MET A 150 -14.17 -10.92 12.60
C MET A 150 -14.69 -10.36 13.94
N LYS A 151 -15.11 -9.09 14.00
CA LYS A 151 -15.57 -8.38 15.21
C LYS A 151 -14.55 -8.33 16.37
N TYR A 152 -13.31 -8.78 16.17
CA TYR A 152 -12.21 -8.61 17.14
C TYR A 152 -11.64 -7.18 17.14
N PHE A 153 -12.08 -6.33 16.21
CA PHE A 153 -11.63 -4.96 16.03
C PHE A 153 -11.58 -4.12 17.31
N ILE A 154 -12.60 -4.18 18.16
CA ILE A 154 -12.64 -3.40 19.40
C ILE A 154 -11.57 -3.87 20.41
N VAL A 155 -11.28 -5.17 20.43
CA VAL A 155 -10.30 -5.77 21.35
C VAL A 155 -8.88 -5.52 20.85
N MET A 156 -8.64 -5.73 19.56
CA MET A 156 -7.32 -5.57 18.94
C MET A 156 -6.91 -4.09 18.80
N GLN A 157 -7.84 -3.16 18.53
CA GLN A 157 -7.50 -1.74 18.40
C GLN A 157 -6.97 -1.16 19.72
N LYS A 158 -7.51 -1.59 20.87
CA LYS A 158 -6.98 -1.23 22.19
C LYS A 158 -5.56 -1.77 22.43
N GLU A 159 -5.30 -3.00 21.99
CA GLU A 159 -4.00 -3.64 22.21
C GLU A 159 -2.92 -3.18 21.21
N ILE A 160 -3.28 -2.92 19.94
CA ILE A 160 -2.37 -2.30 18.97
C ILE A 160 -2.05 -0.86 19.38
N LEU A 161 -3.03 -0.08 19.85
CA LEU A 161 -2.79 1.26 20.38
C LEU A 161 -1.87 1.21 21.62
N ARG A 162 -2.04 0.22 22.50
CA ARG A 162 -1.10 -0.07 23.61
C ARG A 162 0.30 -0.41 23.13
N CYS A 163 0.44 -1.26 22.11
CA CYS A 163 1.74 -1.62 21.53
C CYS A 163 2.43 -0.41 20.88
N ILE A 164 1.68 0.45 20.17
CA ILE A 164 2.22 1.70 19.59
C ILE A 164 2.63 2.68 20.69
N LEU A 165 1.81 2.86 21.73
CA LEU A 165 2.17 3.64 22.92
C LEU A 165 3.42 3.08 23.60
N PHE A 166 3.51 1.77 23.76
CA PHE A 166 4.67 1.09 24.35
C PHE A 166 5.94 1.27 23.50
N MET A 167 5.85 1.16 22.18
CA MET A 167 6.96 1.41 21.25
C MET A 167 7.41 2.88 21.29
N ASN A 168 6.47 3.83 21.41
CA ASN A 168 6.77 5.25 21.58
C ASN A 168 7.43 5.55 22.94
N ILE A 169 6.97 4.92 24.02
CA ILE A 169 7.60 5.00 25.34
C ILE A 169 9.02 4.41 25.30
N LEU A 170 9.22 3.27 24.64
CA LEU A 170 10.55 2.67 24.47
C LEU A 170 11.50 3.59 23.69
N LYS A 171 10.98 4.30 22.68
CA LYS A 171 11.74 5.28 21.89
C LYS A 171 12.14 6.50 22.73
N ILE A 172 11.25 6.97 23.61
CA ILE A 172 11.51 8.06 24.55
C ILE A 172 12.53 7.64 25.61
N VAL A 173 12.41 6.43 26.16
CA VAL A 173 13.34 5.87 27.16
C VAL A 173 14.73 5.67 26.57
N LYS A 174 14.85 5.18 25.32
CA LYS A 174 16.15 5.10 24.61
C LYS A 174 16.80 6.47 24.45
N ASN A 175 16.04 7.49 24.09
CA ASN A 175 16.55 8.86 23.94
C ASN A 175 16.97 9.49 25.29
N LEU A 176 16.29 9.15 26.39
CA LEU A 176 16.63 9.63 27.73
C LEU A 176 17.86 8.94 28.33
N LEU A 177 18.08 7.66 28.02
CA LEU A 177 19.18 6.86 28.56
C LEU A 177 20.50 6.97 27.78
N ARG A 178 20.53 7.68 26.63
CA ARG A 178 21.67 7.77 25.70
C ARG A 178 22.40 6.43 25.52
N ILE A 179 21.67 5.44 25.00
CA ILE A 179 22.21 4.27 24.30
C ILE A 179 21.76 4.37 22.84
#